data_AF-A0A7X6D8W9-F1
#
_entry.id   AF-A0A7X6D8W9-F1
#
_cell.length_a   1.000
_cell.length_b   1.000
_cell.length_c   1.000
_cell.angle_alpha   90.00
_cell.angle_beta   90.00
_cell.angle_gamma   90.00
#
_symmetry.space_group_name_H-M   'P 1'
#
loop_
_entity.id
_entity.type
_entity.pdbx_description
1 polymer ?
#
loop_
_entity_poly.entity_id
_entity_poly.type
_entity_poly.pdbx_seq_one_letter_code
_entity_poly.pdbx_strand_id
1 'polypeptide(L)'
;MELTNGWTVVSKTELLIIKIFKNMQNENEFVIRDKNDTGALCSFIISENDIEILEISWSISLQINWKDKKIFIKDSQQIQSDI
;
A
#
# COMPACT_ATOMS: atom_id res chain seq x y z
N MET A 1 2.05 1.14 -9.44
CA MET A 1 1.04 0.46 -10.27
C MET A 1 -0.28 1.20 -10.10
N GLU A 2 -1.06 1.32 -11.17
CA GLU A 2 -2.41 1.90 -11.14
C GLU A 2 -3.42 0.87 -10.61
N LEU A 3 -4.31 1.31 -9.73
CA LEU A 3 -5.40 0.58 -9.11
C LEU A 3 -6.74 1.04 -9.71
N THR A 4 -7.86 0.62 -9.12
CA THR A 4 -9.18 1.14 -9.51
C THR A 4 -9.29 2.65 -9.24
N ASN A 5 -10.19 3.30 -10.00
CA ASN A 5 -10.55 4.71 -9.82
C ASN A 5 -9.39 5.71 -9.95
N GLY A 6 -8.31 5.34 -10.66
CA GLY A 6 -7.13 6.17 -10.87
C GLY A 6 -6.20 6.27 -9.66
N TRP A 7 -6.38 5.40 -8.66
CA TRP A 7 -5.47 5.33 -7.51
C TRP A 7 -4.14 4.71 -7.91
N THR A 8 -3.07 5.15 -7.25
CA THR A 8 -1.74 4.57 -7.43
C THR A 8 -1.09 4.27 -6.09
N VAL A 9 -0.36 3.16 -6.03
CA VAL A 9 0.49 2.83 -4.89
C VAL A 9 1.93 3.14 -5.21
N VAL A 10 2.61 3.81 -4.28
CA VAL A 10 4.00 4.22 -4.37
C VAL A 10 4.75 3.74 -3.13
N SER A 11 5.76 2.91 -3.33
CA SER A 11 6.74 2.62 -2.27
C SER A 11 7.74 3.78 -2.18
N LYS A 12 7.90 4.36 -0.99
CA LYS A 12 8.81 5.49 -0.74
C LYS A 12 10.17 5.05 -0.18
N THR A 13 10.36 3.76 0.06
CA THR A 13 11.62 3.20 0.55
C THR A 13 12.30 2.46 -0.60
N GLU A 14 13.53 2.86 -0.97
CA GLU A 14 14.26 2.31 -2.13
C GLU A 14 14.42 0.78 -2.07
N LEU A 15 14.45 0.21 -0.87
CA LEU A 15 14.60 -1.24 -0.65
C LEU A 15 13.27 -1.99 -0.53
N LEU A 16 12.15 -1.29 -0.32
CA LEU A 16 10.84 -1.91 -0.18
C LEU A 16 10.24 -2.12 -1.56
N ILE A 17 10.60 -3.25 -2.16
CA ILE A 17 9.99 -3.73 -3.40
C ILE A 17 8.68 -4.42 -3.05
N ILE A 18 7.58 -3.89 -3.57
CA ILE A 18 6.23 -4.39 -3.30
C ILE A 18 5.63 -5.12 -4.51
N LYS A 19 4.79 -6.10 -4.22
CA LYS A 19 3.87 -6.74 -5.18
C LYS A 19 2.44 -6.36 -4.81
N ILE A 20 1.59 -6.16 -5.81
CA ILE A 20 0.18 -5.83 -5.62
C ILE A 20 -0.66 -6.93 -6.26
N PHE A 21 -1.59 -7.47 -5.50
CA PHE A 21 -2.54 -8.48 -5.94
C PHE A 21 -3.95 -7.89 -5.85
N LYS A 22 -4.76 -8.13 -6.88
CA LYS A 22 -6.16 -7.74 -6.95
C LYS A 22 -7.02 -8.96 -6.62
N ASN A 23 -8.04 -8.82 -5.79
CA ASN A 23 -8.99 -9.91 -5.56
C ASN A 23 -9.87 -10.09 -6.81
N MET A 24 -10.05 -11.34 -7.23
CA MET A 24 -10.85 -11.70 -8.42
C MET A 24 -12.36 -11.64 -8.15
N GLN A 25 -12.79 -11.79 -6.90
CA GLN A 25 -14.20 -11.74 -6.49
C GLN A 25 -14.64 -10.32 -6.11
N ASN A 26 -13.70 -9.50 -5.63
CA ASN A 26 -13.92 -8.10 -5.32
C ASN A 26 -12.82 -7.26 -5.97
N GLU A 27 -13.12 -6.64 -7.10
CA GLU A 27 -12.11 -5.94 -7.87
C GLU A 27 -11.57 -4.66 -7.20
N ASN A 28 -12.24 -4.19 -6.17
CA ASN A 28 -11.81 -3.03 -5.39
C ASN A 28 -10.88 -3.40 -4.24
N GLU A 29 -10.71 -4.69 -3.96
CA GLU A 29 -9.86 -5.20 -2.89
C GLU A 29 -8.46 -5.52 -3.40
N PHE A 30 -7.46 -5.00 -2.69
CA PHE A 30 -6.05 -5.17 -3.01
C PHE A 30 -5.27 -5.67 -1.80
N VAL A 31 -4.32 -6.55 -2.07
CA VAL A 31 -3.36 -7.05 -1.09
C VAL A 31 -1.96 -6.68 -1.56
N ILE A 32 -1.17 -6.10 -0.67
CA ILE A 32 0.20 -5.69 -0.93
C ILE A 32 1.13 -6.58 -0.13
N ARG A 33 2.16 -7.11 -0.80
CA ARG A 33 3.19 -7.96 -0.21
C ARG A 33 4.57 -7.43 -0.51
N ASP A 34 5.57 -7.87 0.26
CA ASP A 34 6.96 -7.64 -0.10
C ASP A 34 7.39 -8.56 -1.26
N LYS A 35 8.56 -8.30 -1.84
CA LYS A 35 9.11 -9.12 -2.93
C LYS A 35 9.31 -10.61 -2.57
N ASN A 36 9.51 -10.89 -1.29
CA ASN A 36 9.87 -12.21 -0.75
C ASN A 36 8.63 -13.03 -0.36
N ASP A 37 7.43 -12.44 -0.47
CA ASP A 37 6.14 -13.00 -0.06
C ASP A 37 6.13 -13.49 1.41
N THR A 38 6.79 -12.75 2.31
CA THR A 38 6.86 -13.11 3.75
C THR A 38 5.54 -12.90 4.51
N GLY A 39 4.56 -12.27 3.86
CA GLY A 39 3.24 -11.98 4.41
C GLY A 39 2.58 -10.82 3.69
N ALA A 40 1.35 -10.48 4.07
CA ALA A 40 0.72 -9.23 3.66
C ALA A 40 1.35 -8.07 4.42
N LEU A 41 1.75 -7.02 3.70
CA LEU A 41 2.16 -5.75 4.31
C LEU A 41 0.94 -4.91 4.65
N CYS A 42 -0.04 -4.86 3.75
CA CYS A 42 -1.36 -4.29 4.01
C CYS A 42 -2.37 -4.80 2.99
N SER A 43 -3.64 -4.65 3.32
CA SER A 43 -4.76 -4.85 2.40
C SER A 43 -5.82 -3.78 2.60
N PHE A 44 -6.51 -3.44 1.52
CA PHE A 44 -7.54 -2.42 1.54
C PHE A 44 -8.56 -2.60 0.42
N ILE A 45 -9.73 -2.03 0.62
CA ILE A 45 -10.77 -1.86 -0.40
C ILE A 45 -10.81 -0.39 -0.80
N ILE A 46 -10.77 -0.10 -2.10
CA ILE A 46 -10.82 1.27 -2.63
C ILE A 46 -12.14 1.49 -3.36
N SER A 47 -12.91 2.48 -2.93
CA SER A 47 -14.02 3.02 -3.71
C SER A 47 -13.69 4.42 -4.26
N GLU A 48 -14.67 5.08 -4.84
CA GLU A 48 -14.53 6.48 -5.27
C GLU A 48 -14.40 7.44 -4.08
N ASN A 49 -15.04 7.13 -2.95
CA ASN A 49 -15.24 8.06 -1.84
C ASN A 49 -14.53 7.63 -0.55
N ASP A 50 -14.14 6.37 -0.42
CA ASP A 50 -13.50 5.82 0.76
C ASP A 50 -12.39 4.82 0.43
N ILE A 51 -11.53 4.61 1.42
CA ILE A 51 -10.54 3.54 1.45
C ILE A 51 -10.72 2.84 2.79
N GLU A 52 -11.13 1.59 2.75
CA GLU A 52 -11.24 0.73 3.92
C GLU A 52 -9.94 -0.04 4.10
N ILE A 53 -9.26 0.14 5.24
CA ILE A 53 -8.05 -0.63 5.58
C ILE A 53 -8.47 -1.91 6.29
N LEU A 54 -8.17 -3.06 5.70
CA LEU A 54 -8.50 -4.37 6.25
C LEU A 54 -7.38 -4.90 7.16
N GLU A 55 -6.13 -4.73 6.72
CA GLU A 55 -4.94 -5.17 7.45
C GLU A 55 -3.77 -4.21 7.21
N ILE A 56 -2.94 -4.00 8.23
CA ILE A 56 -1.65 -3.33 8.12
C ILE A 56 -0.63 -4.01 9.04
N SER A 57 0.52 -4.39 8.47
CA SER A 57 1.67 -4.88 9.23
C SER A 57 2.34 -3.74 9.98
N TRP A 58 2.84 -4.04 11.17
CA TRP A 58 3.64 -3.12 11.99
C TRP A 58 4.93 -2.66 11.30
N SER A 59 5.42 -3.42 10.31
CA SER A 59 6.65 -3.10 9.57
C SER A 59 6.47 -1.97 8.56
N ILE A 60 5.26 -1.48 8.32
CA ILE A 60 5.01 -0.41 7.37
C ILE A 60 4.13 0.71 7.93
N SER A 61 4.19 1.86 7.27
CA SER A 61 3.26 2.97 7.47
C SER A 61 2.63 3.36 6.14
N LEU A 62 1.37 3.80 6.23
CA LEU A 62 0.58 4.26 5.09
C LEU A 62 0.36 5.76 5.17
N GLN A 63 0.52 6.45 4.05
CA GLN A 63 0.12 7.84 3.88
C GLN A 63 -0.78 7.95 2.66
N ILE A 64 -1.99 8.46 2.84
CA ILE A 64 -2.99 8.59 1.79
C ILE A 64 -3.06 10.06 1.34
N ASN A 65 -2.92 10.30 0.04
CA ASN A 65 -3.15 11.59 -0.60
C ASN A 65 -4.34 11.48 -1.54
N TRP A 66 -5.47 12.03 -1.10
CA TRP A 66 -6.74 12.04 -1.84
C TRP A 66 -6.71 12.90 -3.11
N LYS A 67 -6.03 14.06 -3.06
CA LYS A 67 -5.96 14.99 -4.19
C LYS A 67 -5.29 14.35 -5.40
N ASP A 68 -4.17 13.68 -5.16
CA ASP A 68 -3.36 13.05 -6.21
C ASP A 68 -3.69 11.56 -6.40
N LYS A 69 -4.68 11.04 -5.65
CA LYS A 69 -5.05 9.61 -5.59
C LYS A 69 -3.83 8.69 -5.43
N LYS A 70 -3.01 8.98 -4.41
CA LYS A 70 -1.78 8.23 -4.11
C LYS A 70 -1.82 7.61 -2.72
N ILE A 71 -1.49 6.34 -2.63
CA ILE A 71 -1.21 5.63 -1.38
C ILE A 71 0.30 5.42 -1.33
N PHE A 72 0.94 5.99 -0.31
CA PHE A 72 2.36 5.82 -0.08
C PHE A 72 2.60 4.77 0.99
N ILE A 73 3.52 3.85 0.72
CA ILE A 73 3.96 2.82 1.65
C ILE A 73 5.42 3.11 2.01
N LYS A 74 5.72 3.09 3.29
CA LYS A 74 7.08 3.27 3.82
C LYS A 74 7.37 2.16 4.81
N ASP A 75 8.64 1.77 4.89
CA ASP A 75 9.12 0.96 6.01
C ASP A 75 9.03 1.79 7.31
N SER A 76 8.38 1.24 8.33
CA SER A 76 8.25 1.89 9.65
C SER A 76 9.55 1.88 10.46
N GLN A 77 10.50 1.01 10.12
CA GLN A 77 11.78 0.89 10.83
C GLN A 77 12.88 1.77 10.25
N GLN A 78 12.65 2.46 9.13
CA GLN A 78 13.55 3.54 8.70
C GLN A 78 13.37 4.75 9.63
N ILE A 79 14.07 4.69 10.76
CA ILE A 79 14.47 5.89 11.49
C ILE A 79 15.31 6.70 10.50
N GLN A 80 14.81 7.88 10.15
CA GLN A 80 15.56 8.90 9.44
C GLN A 80 16.80 9.19 10.28
N SER A 81 17.96 8.66 9.86
CA SER A 81 19.23 8.95 10.50
C SER A 81 19.67 10.34 10.06
N ASP A 82 19.01 11.35 10.62
CA ASP A 82 19.48 12.74 10.62
C ASP A 82 20.24 12.97 11.94
N ILE A 83 21.51 12.55 11.99
CA ILE A 83 22.54 13.10 12.90
C ILE A 83 23.82 13.30 12.12
#